data_AF-A0A9D6LQB7-F1
#
_entry.id   AF-A0A9D6LQB7-F1
#
_cell.length_a   1.000
_cell.length_b   1.000
_cell.length_c   1.000
_cell.angle_alpha   90.00
_cell.angle_beta   90.00
_cell.angle_gamma   90.00
#
_symmetry.space_group_name_H-M   'P 1'
#
loop_
_entity.id
_entity.type
_entity.pdbx_description
1 polymer ?
#
loop_
_entity_poly.entity_id
_entity_poly.type
_entity_poly.pdbx_seq_one_letter_code
_entity_poly.pdbx_strand_id
1 'polypeptide(L)'
;MSTTNNNVGDLRTELDAKRAQQEAQSEQNEHWMKCPKCGKNLEEVPLAGIKVDQCTNCMGIYFDKGELELLLGAQEPKGFLGGLKRLFKKR
;
A
#
# COMPACT_ATOMS: atom_id res chain seq x y z
N MET A 1 -16.98 38.73 -31.36
CA MET A 1 -17.82 38.42 -30.19
C MET A 1 -18.14 36.94 -30.25
N SER A 2 -17.40 36.11 -29.50
CA SER A 2 -17.56 34.65 -29.52
C SER A 2 -18.80 34.26 -28.73
N THR A 3 -19.77 33.68 -29.41
CA THR A 3 -20.97 33.08 -28.83
C THR A 3 -20.62 31.71 -28.26
N THR A 4 -20.32 31.62 -26.96
CA THR A 4 -20.47 30.35 -26.23
C THR A 4 -21.90 30.24 -25.74
N ASN A 5 -22.70 29.50 -26.51
CA ASN A 5 -24.08 29.18 -26.17
C ASN A 5 -24.06 28.03 -25.15
N ASN A 6 -24.07 28.38 -23.86
CA ASN A 6 -24.07 27.43 -22.75
C ASN A 6 -25.51 26.99 -22.47
N ASN A 7 -25.96 25.88 -23.04
CA ASN A 7 -27.19 25.23 -22.63
C ASN A 7 -27.00 24.59 -21.26
N VAL A 8 -27.60 25.19 -20.23
CA VAL A 8 -27.51 24.77 -18.83
C VAL A 8 -28.00 23.33 -18.61
N GLY A 9 -28.85 22.81 -19.50
CA GLY A 9 -29.31 21.43 -19.50
C GLY A 9 -28.20 20.42 -19.78
N ASP A 10 -27.39 20.66 -20.81
CA ASP A 10 -26.34 19.74 -21.26
C ASP A 10 -25.22 19.63 -20.20
N LEU A 11 -24.90 20.75 -19.55
CA LEU A 11 -23.92 20.82 -18.45
C LEU A 11 -24.38 20.06 -17.20
N ARG A 12 -25.68 20.05 -16.88
CA ARG A 12 -26.22 19.32 -15.72
C ARG A 12 -26.08 17.82 -15.91
N THR A 13 -26.45 17.32 -17.09
CA THR A 13 -26.35 15.89 -17.41
C THR A 13 -24.91 15.39 -17.34
N GLU A 14 -23.94 16.19 -17.80
CA GLU A 14 -22.52 15.83 -17.72
C GLU A 14 -21.98 15.83 -16.27
N LEU A 15 -22.36 16.82 -15.45
CA LEU A 15 -21.95 16.90 -14.05
C LEU A 15 -22.53 15.75 -13.20
N ASP A 16 -23.76 15.32 -13.50
CA ASP A 16 -24.40 14.21 -12.80
C ASP A 16 -23.76 12.86 -13.20
N ALA A 17 -23.40 12.69 -14.48
CA ALA A 17 -22.65 11.53 -14.94
C ALA A 17 -21.26 11.44 -14.28
N LYS A 18 -20.56 12.57 -14.12
CA LYS A 18 -19.24 12.62 -13.45
C LYS A 18 -19.34 12.28 -11.96
N ARG A 19 -20.35 12.78 -11.25
CA ARG A 19 -20.59 12.43 -9.84
C ARG A 19 -20.89 10.95 -9.66
N ALA A 20 -21.76 10.37 -10.49
CA ALA A 20 -22.06 8.95 -10.46
C ALA A 20 -20.82 8.05 -10.73
N GLN A 21 -19.95 8.46 -11.67
CA GLN A 21 -18.69 7.76 -11.91
C GLN A 21 -17.75 7.84 -10.71
N GLN A 22 -17.67 9.00 -10.07
CA GLN A 22 -16.82 9.22 -8.91
C GLN A 22 -17.31 8.45 -7.68
N GLU A 23 -18.63 8.38 -7.47
CA GLU A 23 -19.28 7.55 -6.46
C GLU A 23 -18.97 6.06 -6.68
N ALA A 24 -19.18 5.52 -7.88
CA ALA A 24 -18.87 4.13 -8.21
C ALA A 24 -17.38 3.78 -8.07
N GLN A 25 -16.48 4.73 -8.36
CA GLN A 25 -15.03 4.55 -8.12
C GLN A 25 -14.68 4.57 -6.63
N SER A 26 -15.40 5.35 -5.82
CA SER A 26 -15.19 5.40 -4.36
C SER A 26 -15.66 4.11 -3.67
N GLU A 27 -16.76 3.52 -4.13
CA GLU A 27 -17.30 2.25 -3.61
C GLU A 27 -16.31 1.09 -3.76
N GLN A 28 -15.60 1.01 -4.89
CA GLN A 28 -14.61 -0.06 -5.11
C GLN A 28 -13.40 0.03 -4.16
N ASN A 29 -13.07 1.24 -3.69
CA ASN A 29 -11.97 1.44 -2.74
C ASN A 29 -12.37 1.06 -1.30
N GLU A 30 -13.65 0.87 -0.99
CA GLU A 30 -14.09 0.56 0.39
C GLU A 30 -13.79 -0.88 0.85
N HIS A 31 -13.51 -1.81 -0.09
CA HIS A 31 -13.13 -3.18 0.27
C HIS A 31 -11.64 -3.34 0.64
N TRP A 32 -10.85 -2.28 0.46
CA TRP A 32 -9.45 -2.20 0.90
C TRP A 32 -9.40 -2.08 2.44
N MET A 33 -8.38 -2.63 3.12
CA MET A 33 -8.20 -2.64 4.59
C MET A 33 -9.12 -3.55 5.44
N LYS A 34 -9.59 -4.69 4.91
CA LYS A 34 -10.29 -5.71 5.73
C LYS A 34 -9.38 -6.90 6.02
N CYS A 35 -9.33 -7.29 7.29
CA CYS A 35 -8.56 -8.43 7.75
C CYS A 35 -9.13 -9.73 7.16
N PRO A 36 -8.35 -10.51 6.40
CA PRO A 36 -8.83 -11.75 5.78
C PRO A 36 -9.13 -12.86 6.82
N LYS A 37 -8.62 -12.74 8.05
CA LYS A 37 -8.87 -13.71 9.12
C LYS A 37 -10.18 -13.47 9.87
N CYS A 38 -10.56 -12.21 10.11
CA CYS A 38 -11.70 -11.90 10.97
C CYS A 38 -12.60 -10.76 10.47
N GLY A 39 -12.36 -10.21 9.28
CA GLY A 39 -13.20 -9.19 8.63
C GLY A 39 -13.17 -7.79 9.26
N LYS A 40 -12.41 -7.58 10.34
CA LYS A 40 -12.25 -6.27 11.00
C LYS A 40 -11.25 -5.39 10.22
N ASN A 41 -11.21 -4.10 10.54
CA ASN A 41 -10.32 -3.15 9.88
C ASN A 41 -8.84 -3.46 10.15
N LEU A 42 -8.03 -3.27 9.11
CA LEU A 42 -6.59 -3.16 9.17
C LEU A 42 -6.18 -1.70 9.41
N GLU A 43 -5.06 -1.49 10.06
CA GLU A 43 -4.44 -0.19 10.29
C GLU A 43 -2.96 -0.27 9.90
N GLU A 44 -2.46 0.75 9.18
CA GLU A 44 -1.05 0.84 8.83
C GLU A 44 -0.21 1.15 10.08
N VAL A 45 0.73 0.27 10.41
CA VAL A 45 1.67 0.45 11.53
C VAL A 45 3.13 0.39 11.05
N PRO A 46 4.04 1.22 11.59
CA PRO A 46 5.46 1.13 11.27
C PRO A 46 6.10 -0.04 12.02
N LEU A 47 6.68 -1.00 11.28
CA LEU A 47 7.43 -2.14 11.83
C LEU A 47 8.82 -2.18 11.21
N ALA A 48 9.87 -2.07 12.03
CA ALA A 48 11.27 -2.19 11.58
C ALA A 48 11.66 -1.27 10.40
N GLY A 49 11.00 -0.12 10.25
CA GLY A 49 11.26 0.84 9.17
C GLY A 49 10.45 0.63 7.89
N ILE A 50 9.56 -0.37 7.85
CA ILE A 50 8.55 -0.54 6.80
C ILE A 50 7.15 -0.30 7.35
N LYS A 51 6.20 0.04 6.48
CA LYS A 51 4.78 0.10 6.82
C LYS A 51 4.18 -1.28 6.64
N VAL A 52 3.33 -1.72 7.55
CA VAL A 52 2.62 -3.01 7.45
C VAL A 52 1.18 -2.85 7.92
N ASP A 53 0.29 -3.70 7.44
CA ASP A 53 -1.12 -3.67 7.84
C ASP A 53 -1.37 -4.57 9.03
N GLN A 54 -1.80 -4.00 10.15
CA GLN A 54 -2.14 -4.74 11.36
C GLN A 54 -3.64 -4.74 11.62
N CYS A 55 -4.20 -5.92 11.91
CA CYS A 55 -5.59 -6.03 12.33
C CYS A 55 -5.77 -5.57 13.77
N THR A 56 -6.65 -4.57 13.95
CA THR A 56 -7.07 -4.01 15.25
C THR A 56 -7.73 -5.01 16.22
N ASN A 57 -8.09 -6.22 15.76
CA ASN A 57 -8.83 -7.20 16.55
C ASN A 57 -8.06 -8.49 16.82
N CYS A 58 -7.56 -9.14 15.78
CA CYS A 58 -6.83 -10.40 15.93
C CYS A 58 -5.31 -10.21 15.95
N MET A 59 -4.82 -8.97 15.83
CA MET A 59 -3.40 -8.61 15.82
C MET A 59 -2.59 -9.29 14.70
N GLY A 60 -3.26 -9.76 13.65
CA GLY A 60 -2.60 -10.32 12.47
C GLY A 60 -1.88 -9.22 11.70
N ILE A 61 -0.66 -9.50 11.26
CA ILE A 61 0.15 -8.60 10.43
C ILE A 61 0.14 -9.12 9.00
N TYR A 62 -0.15 -8.23 8.06
CA TYR A 62 -0.22 -8.51 6.63
C TYR A 62 0.80 -7.62 5.92
N PHE A 63 1.48 -8.22 4.95
CA PHE A 63 2.54 -7.57 4.18
C PHE A 63 2.10 -7.51 2.73
N ASP A 64 2.35 -6.37 2.09
CA ASP A 64 2.24 -6.28 0.65
C ASP A 64 3.38 -7.04 -0.03
N LYS A 65 3.18 -7.32 -1.31
CA LYS A 65 4.15 -8.06 -2.12
C LYS A 65 5.50 -7.31 -2.13
N GLY A 66 6.56 -7.94 -1.62
CA GLY A 66 7.90 -7.36 -1.58
C GLY A 66 8.29 -6.73 -0.24
N GLU A 67 7.33 -6.46 0.66
CA GLU A 67 7.63 -5.85 1.97
C GLU A 67 8.28 -6.84 2.94
N LEU A 68 7.85 -8.11 2.90
CA LEU A 68 8.44 -9.15 3.73
C LEU A 68 9.91 -9.38 3.39
N GLU A 69 10.26 -9.36 2.10
CA GLU A 69 11.64 -9.48 1.62
C GLU A 69 12.52 -8.32 2.11
N LEU A 70 11.98 -7.10 2.19
CA LEU A 70 12.69 -5.95 2.76
C LEU A 70 12.96 -6.14 4.26
N LEU A 71 11.97 -6.63 5.01
CA LEU A 71 12.13 -6.92 6.44
C LEU A 71 13.17 -8.03 6.69
N LEU A 72 13.17 -9.07 5.87
CA LEU A 72 14.11 -10.19 5.98
C LEU A 72 15.53 -9.82 5.52
N GLY A 73 15.67 -9.04 4.44
CA GLY A 73 16.98 -8.56 3.97
C GLY A 73 17.63 -7.51 4.87
N ALA A 74 16.83 -6.75 5.63
CA ALA A 74 17.34 -5.83 6.65
C ALA A 74 17.97 -6.56 7.86
N GLN A 75 17.68 -7.84 8.05
CA GLN A 75 18.23 -8.70 9.10
C GLN A 75 19.52 -9.44 8.69
N GLU A 76 20.28 -8.95 7.70
CA GLU A 76 21.63 -9.47 7.46
C GLU A 76 22.49 -9.26 8.73
N PRO A 77 23.01 -10.34 9.35
CA PRO A 77 23.88 -10.20 10.50
C PRO A 77 25.18 -9.56 10.00
N LYS A 78 25.45 -8.33 10.45
CA LYS A 78 26.79 -7.70 10.37
C LYS A 78 27.75 -8.47 11.29
N GLY A 79 28.05 -9.71 10.93
CA GLY A 79 28.83 -10.67 11.71
C GLY A 79 30.13 -11.02 11.00
N PHE A 80 31.21 -10.32 11.38
CA PHE A 80 32.56 -10.86 11.65
C PHE A 80 33.33 -11.69 10.58
N LEU A 81 32.80 -11.99 9.39
CA LEU A 81 33.50 -12.78 8.36
C LEU A 81 34.32 -11.97 7.34
N GLY A 82 34.66 -10.72 7.66
CA GLY A 82 35.53 -9.88 6.83
C GLY A 82 37.05 -10.12 7.02
N GLY A 83 37.45 -10.74 8.14
CA GLY A 83 38.85 -10.78 8.57
C GLY A 83 39.68 -12.01 8.15
N LEU A 84 39.05 -13.16 7.86
CA LEU A 84 39.78 -14.44 7.77
C LEU A 84 40.17 -14.89 6.35
N LYS A 85 39.69 -14.24 5.29
CA LYS A 85 40.10 -14.57 3.91
C LYS A 85 41.53 -14.14 3.55
N ARG A 86 42.27 -13.47 4.46
CA ARG A 86 43.68 -13.10 4.25
C ARG A 86 44.71 -14.13 4.73
N LEU A 87 44.29 -15.22 5.40
CA LEU A 87 45.22 -16.16 6.04
C LEU A 87 45.45 -17.47 5.26
N PHE A 88 44.59 -17.85 4.31
CA PHE A 88 44.65 -19.17 3.66
C PHE A 88 45.04 -19.18 2.16
N LYS A 89 45.57 -18.08 1.61
CA LYS A 89 46.15 -18.05 0.25
C LYS A 89 47.62 -17.62 0.26
N LYS A 90 48.43 -18.27 1.09
CA LYS A 90 49.89 -18.25 0.95
C LYS A 90 50.46 -19.60 1.37
N ARG A 91 50.40 -20.56 0.46
CA ARG A 91 51.47 -21.50 0.15
C ARG A 91 51.28 -21.99 -1.28
#